data_AF-A0A560DN78-F1
#
_entry.id   AF-A0A560DN78-F1
#
_cell.length_a   1.000
_cell.length_b   1.000
_cell.length_c   1.000
_cell.angle_alpha   90.00
_cell.angle_beta   90.00
_cell.angle_gamma   90.00
#
_symmetry.space_group_name_H-M   'P 1'
#
loop_
_entity.id
_entity.type
_entity.pdbx_description
1 polymer ?
#
loop_
_entity_poly.entity_id
_entity_poly.type
_entity_poly.pdbx_seq_one_letter_code
_entity_poly.pdbx_strand_id
1 'polypeptide(L)'
;MSVQFKFRDRVDQRRRRMIIKTLGDAGYTARSLFPGQTREALAAIFIVAEADARSVRAALDDFGDDIEFVEASPKRGLKKT
;
A
#
# COMPACT_ATOMS: atom_id res chain seq x y z
N MET A 1 7.32 -4.71 10.00
CA MET A 1 7.82 -4.97 8.64
C MET A 1 7.31 -3.82 7.77
N SER A 2 7.38 -3.90 6.44
CA SER A 2 6.61 -3.00 5.58
C SER A 2 5.84 -3.80 4.56
N VAL A 3 4.65 -3.33 4.20
CA VAL A 3 3.77 -4.00 3.25
C VAL A 3 3.62 -3.11 2.03
N GLN A 4 3.97 -3.63 0.87
CA GLN A 4 3.75 -2.95 -0.40
C GLN A 4 2.53 -3.53 -1.10
N PHE A 5 1.70 -2.63 -1.64
CA PHE A 5 0.58 -3.00 -2.47
C PHE A 5 0.46 -2.05 -3.65
N LYS A 6 -0.19 -2.51 -4.71
CA LYS A 6 -0.47 -1.76 -5.92
C LYS A 6 -1.98 -1.75 -6.16
N PHE A 7 -2.52 -0.61 -6.60
CA PHE A 7 -3.89 -0.57 -7.13
C PHE A 7 -3.95 -1.21 -8.52
N ARG A 8 -4.98 -2.02 -8.77
CA ARG A 8 -5.26 -2.49 -10.12
C ARG A 8 -5.68 -1.33 -11.02
N ASP A 9 -5.44 -1.47 -12.32
CA ASP A 9 -5.68 -0.41 -13.30
C ASP A 9 -7.17 0.01 -13.36
N ARG A 10 -8.09 -0.91 -13.05
CA ARG A 10 -9.54 -0.65 -12.98
C ARG A 10 -9.98 0.25 -11.82
N VAL A 11 -9.12 0.50 -10.84
CA VAL A 11 -9.49 1.22 -9.62
C VAL A 11 -9.40 2.72 -9.84
N ASP A 12 -10.55 3.39 -9.79
CA ASP A 12 -10.65 4.84 -9.93
C ASP A 12 -10.08 5.62 -8.71
N GLN A 13 -9.92 6.94 -8.85
CA GLN A 13 -9.39 7.77 -7.77
C GLN A 13 -10.26 7.80 -6.51
N ARG A 14 -11.58 7.64 -6.63
CA ARG A 14 -12.49 7.64 -5.47
C ARG A 14 -12.26 6.38 -4.64
N ARG A 15 -12.21 5.22 -5.29
CA ARG A 15 -11.95 3.92 -4.67
C ARG A 15 -10.55 3.88 -4.07
N ARG A 16 -9.53 4.41 -4.77
CA ARG A 16 -8.16 4.58 -4.21
C ARG A 16 -8.16 5.38 -2.91
N ARG A 17 -8.84 6.55 -2.89
CA ARG A 17 -8.94 7.38 -1.67
C ARG A 17 -9.62 6.64 -0.52
N MET A 18 -10.66 5.85 -0.82
CA MET A 18 -11.36 5.06 0.19
C MET A 18 -10.44 4.00 0.81
N ILE A 19 -9.67 3.28 -0.02
CA ILE A 19 -8.68 2.30 0.46
C ILE A 19 -7.64 2.95 1.38
N ILE A 20 -7.09 4.09 0.96
CA ILE A 20 -6.12 4.84 1.78
C ILE A 20 -6.75 5.33 3.09
N LYS A 21 -8.02 5.77 3.05
CA LYS A 21 -8.76 6.17 4.25
C LYS A 21 -8.99 4.99 5.18
N THR A 22 -9.41 3.82 4.68
CA THR A 22 -9.60 2.61 5.50
C THR A 22 -8.32 2.21 6.21
N LEU A 23 -7.18 2.30 5.53
CA LEU A 23 -5.87 2.10 6.18
C LEU A 23 -5.64 3.12 7.30
N GLY A 24 -5.93 4.39 7.06
CA GLY A 24 -5.85 5.45 8.07
C GLY A 24 -6.75 5.21 9.29
N ASP A 25 -8.00 4.81 9.05
CA ASP A 25 -8.98 4.48 10.10
C ASP A 25 -8.51 3.26 10.93
N ALA A 26 -7.77 2.34 10.32
CA ALA A 26 -7.12 1.20 10.98
C ALA A 26 -5.78 1.53 11.65
N GLY A 27 -5.35 2.81 11.63
CA GLY A 27 -4.11 3.27 12.26
C GLY A 27 -2.86 3.13 11.40
N TYR A 28 -3.00 2.82 10.11
CA TYR A 28 -1.90 2.67 9.17
C TYR A 28 -1.70 3.89 8.29
N THR A 29 -0.44 4.22 8.02
CA THR A 29 -0.09 5.26 7.03
C THR A 29 0.41 4.62 5.76
N ALA A 30 -0.35 4.75 4.68
CA ALA A 30 0.07 4.39 3.33
C ALA A 30 0.75 5.58 2.65
N ARG A 31 1.93 5.36 2.06
CA ARG A 31 2.67 6.37 1.30
C ARG A 31 2.89 5.90 -0.12
N SER A 32 2.78 6.80 -1.10
CA SER A 32 3.17 6.48 -2.47
C SER A 32 4.68 6.23 -2.53
N LEU A 33 5.09 5.15 -3.20
CA LEU A 33 6.50 4.83 -3.41
C LEU A 33 7.15 5.73 -4.46
N PHE A 34 6.37 6.28 -5.39
CA PHE A 34 6.83 7.11 -6.50
C PHE A 34 6.05 8.44 -6.55
N PRO A 35 6.25 9.33 -5.56
CA PRO A 35 5.56 10.62 -5.54
C PRO A 35 5.93 11.46 -6.77
N GLY A 36 4.94 12.11 -7.39
CA GLY A 36 5.16 12.96 -8.58
C GLY A 36 5.29 12.21 -9.91
N GLN A 37 5.13 10.89 -9.91
CA GLN A 37 5.23 10.10 -11.13
C GLN A 37 3.98 10.27 -12.02
N THR A 38 4.20 10.55 -13.31
CA THR A 38 3.13 10.71 -14.31
C THR A 38 2.63 9.38 -14.89
N ARG A 39 3.40 8.31 -14.73
CA ARG A 39 3.02 6.96 -15.16
C ARG A 39 2.08 6.34 -14.14
N GLU A 40 0.83 6.13 -14.52
CA GLU A 40 -0.23 5.64 -13.62
C GLU A 40 0.12 4.33 -12.91
N ALA A 41 0.75 3.38 -13.61
CA ALA A 41 1.15 2.09 -13.07
C ALA A 41 2.13 2.21 -11.88
N LEU A 42 3.00 3.23 -11.90
CA LEU A 42 3.97 3.49 -10.83
C LEU A 42 3.35 4.35 -9.72
N ALA A 43 2.51 5.33 -10.08
CA ALA A 43 1.76 6.13 -9.12
C ALA A 43 0.77 5.29 -8.29
N ALA A 44 0.41 4.10 -8.77
CA ALA A 44 -0.47 3.15 -8.11
C ALA A 44 0.19 2.32 -6.99
N ILE A 45 1.50 2.46 -6.75
CA ILE A 45 2.24 1.63 -5.79
C ILE A 45 2.42 2.36 -4.47
N PHE A 46 2.03 1.70 -3.38
CA PHE A 46 2.02 2.24 -2.03
C PHE A 46 2.74 1.31 -1.05
N ILE A 47 3.30 1.92 -0.01
CA ILE A 47 3.94 1.23 1.11
C ILE A 47 3.27 1.62 2.42
N VAL A 48 2.96 0.61 3.24
CA VAL A 48 2.56 0.75 4.63
C VAL A 48 3.77 0.46 5.50
N ALA A 49 4.28 1.49 6.17
CA ALA A 49 5.41 1.36 7.07
C ALA A 49 4.98 0.74 8.40
N GLU A 50 5.89 -0.01 9.01
CA GLU A 50 5.79 -0.51 10.39
C GLU A 50 4.61 -1.45 10.69
N ALA A 51 3.95 -1.96 9.67
CA ALA A 51 2.84 -2.89 9.83
C ALA A 51 3.28 -4.36 9.63
N ASP A 52 2.48 -5.27 10.18
CA ASP A 52 2.54 -6.69 9.84
C ASP A 52 1.61 -6.97 8.64
N ALA A 53 2.01 -7.91 7.78
CA ALA A 53 1.29 -8.19 6.54
C ALA A 53 -0.12 -8.77 6.78
N ARG A 54 -0.34 -9.47 7.89
CA ARG A 54 -1.62 -10.10 8.20
C ARG A 54 -2.66 -9.05 8.56
N SER A 55 -2.32 -8.09 9.42
CA SER A 55 -3.23 -7.03 9.84
C SER A 55 -3.52 -6.05 8.71
N VAL A 56 -2.53 -5.72 7.86
CA VAL A 56 -2.79 -4.90 6.66
C VAL A 56 -3.71 -5.63 5.68
N ARG A 57 -3.54 -6.94 5.49
CA ARG A 57 -4.46 -7.74 4.68
C ARG A 57 -5.87 -7.75 5.26
N ALA A 58 -6.00 -7.95 6.58
CA ALA A 58 -7.31 -7.91 7.24
C ALA A 58 -7.99 -6.54 7.11
N ALA A 59 -7.23 -5.44 7.22
CA ALA A 59 -7.77 -4.09 7.03
C ALA A 59 -8.19 -3.79 5.58
N LEU A 60 -7.71 -4.59 4.62
CA LEU A 60 -7.96 -4.41 3.19
C LEU A 60 -8.79 -5.54 2.58
N ASP A 61 -9.38 -6.42 3.40
CA ASP A 61 -10.06 -7.64 2.93
C ASP A 61 -11.20 -7.32 1.95
N ASP A 62 -11.99 -6.28 2.27
CA ASP A 62 -13.08 -5.74 1.43
C ASP A 62 -12.61 -5.18 0.07
N PHE A 63 -11.30 -5.04 -0.12
CA PHE A 63 -10.66 -4.47 -1.31
C PHE A 63 -9.75 -5.47 -2.04
N GLY A 64 -9.82 -6.78 -1.73
CA GLY A 64 -8.94 -7.79 -2.33
C GLY A 64 -8.95 -7.82 -3.87
N ASP A 65 -10.06 -7.40 -4.48
CA ASP A 65 -10.20 -7.24 -5.93
C ASP A 65 -9.60 -5.95 -6.50
N ASP A 66 -9.37 -4.95 -5.67
CA ASP A 66 -8.88 -3.63 -6.06
C ASP A 66 -7.36 -3.51 -5.93
N ILE A 67 -6.74 -4.39 -5.14
CA ILE A 67 -5.31 -4.32 -4.85
C ILE A 67 -4.59 -5.61 -5.22
N GLU A 68 -3.28 -5.47 -5.38
CA GLU A 68 -2.33 -6.57 -5.48
C GLU A 68 -1.24 -6.35 -4.45
N PHE A 69 -0.96 -7.34 -3.61
CA PHE A 69 0.16 -7.28 -2.65
C PHE A 69 1.46 -7.58 -3.39
N VAL A 70 2.39 -6.63 -3.41
CA VAL A 70 3.62 -6.70 -4.20
C VAL A 70 4.75 -7.37 -3.40
N GLU A 71 4.96 -6.95 -2.15
CA GLU A 71 6.00 -7.55 -1.29
C GLU A 71 5.74 -7.22 0.19
N ALA A 72 5.94 -8.19 1.07
CA ALA A 72 6.10 -7.95 2.50
C ALA A 72 7.58 -8.06 2.85
N SER A 73 8.37 -7.01 2.60
CA SER A 73 9.79 -7.08 2.92
C SER A 73 9.95 -7.13 4.46
N PRO A 74 10.75 -8.08 5.00
CA PRO A 74 11.27 -7.94 6.35
C PRO A 74 11.96 -6.58 6.46
N LYS A 75 11.90 -5.91 7.62
CA LYS A 75 12.71 -4.69 7.86
C LYS A 75 14.18 -5.08 7.67
N ARG A 76 14.72 -5.00 6.45
CA ARG A 76 16.17 -5.08 6.21
C ARG A 76 16.70 -3.81 6.84
N GLY A 77 17.32 -3.95 8.01
CA GLY A 77 18.05 -2.86 8.63
C GLY A 77 18.92 -2.21 7.57
N LEU A 78 18.82 -0.88 7.45
CA LEU A 78 19.85 -0.10 6.79
C LEU A 78 21.17 -0.46 7.51
N LYS A 79 21.96 -1.38 6.94
CA LYS A 79 23.39 -1.41 7.20
C LYS A 79 23.90 -0.13 6.56
N LYS A 80 24.10 0.90 7.39
CA LYS A 80 24.99 2.01 7.07
C LYS A 80 26.37 1.38 6.84
N THR A 81 26.80 1.33 5.59
CA THR A 81 28.23 1.30 5.24
C THR A 81 28.80 2.69 5.41
#